data_AF-A0A848L1G2-F1
#
_entry.id   AF-A0A848L1G2-F1
#
_cell.length_a   1.000
_cell.length_b   1.000
_cell.length_c   1.000
_cell.angle_alpha   90.00
_cell.angle_beta   90.00
_cell.angle_gamma   90.00
#
_symmetry.space_group_name_H-M   'P 1'
#
loop_
_entity.id
_entity.type
_entity.pdbx_description
1 polymer ?
#
loop_
_entity_poly.entity_id
_entity_poly.type
_entity_poly.pdbx_seq_one_letter_code
_entity_poly.pdbx_strand_id
1 'polypeptide(L)'
;MPRHPFTLDEPIVVQVPCSTRRESTSGKVHDVVLNPDWSLTTPHDAAAEAVAVALGGWSSCHEFPNVVQAVRYFIALNLRREWFPLVHDYVGRWSAGVGHHFPDVYTASAFVRSYDHAAQRYNAEPTQIAILAEATEWWTATDRPETFDRWRDQLACGEVGKLWEAGIHPDSIPRIRAWAGADHAEINAEQVIELAYTDLTPSDIRLLTSDVGSVCDAADWLGGGVHRSRPWLQVTR
;
A
#
# COMPACT_ATOMS: atom_id res chain seq x y z
N MET A 1 9.42 -11.71 15.41
CA MET A 1 8.90 -12.89 14.68
C MET A 1 9.21 -12.71 13.20
N PRO A 2 9.63 -13.76 12.46
CA PRO A 2 9.81 -13.67 11.03
C PRO A 2 8.46 -13.32 10.38
N ARG A 3 8.43 -12.27 9.56
CA ARG A 3 7.22 -11.90 8.81
C ARG A 3 6.98 -13.02 7.80
N HIS A 4 5.83 -13.69 7.86
CA HIS A 4 5.43 -14.58 6.77
C HIS A 4 5.45 -13.77 5.47
N PRO A 5 6.19 -14.21 4.45
CA PRO A 5 6.18 -13.52 3.16
C PRO A 5 4.74 -13.54 2.67
N PHE A 6 4.22 -12.36 2.33
CA PHE A 6 2.98 -12.26 1.58
C PHE A 6 3.18 -13.00 0.26
N THR A 7 2.47 -14.10 0.06
CA THR A 7 2.47 -14.89 -1.19
C THR A 7 1.11 -14.77 -1.85
N LEU A 8 1.06 -14.90 -3.17
CA LEU A 8 -0.21 -15.08 -3.87
C LEU A 8 -0.63 -16.54 -3.79
N ASP A 9 -1.92 -16.83 -3.85
CA ASP A 9 -2.42 -18.22 -3.85
C ASP A 9 -2.17 -18.91 -5.20
N GLU A 10 -2.31 -18.14 -6.29
CA GLU A 10 -2.15 -18.61 -7.66
C GLU A 10 -1.34 -17.60 -8.49
N PRO A 11 -0.68 -18.05 -9.59
CA PRO A 11 -0.07 -17.13 -10.55
C PRO A 11 -1.10 -16.18 -11.14
N ILE A 12 -0.73 -14.92 -11.34
CA ILE A 12 -1.57 -13.88 -11.94
C ILE A 12 -1.00 -13.53 -13.31
N VAL A 13 -1.83 -13.58 -14.35
CA VAL A 13 -1.46 -13.11 -15.68
C VAL A 13 -1.92 -11.67 -15.86
N VAL A 14 -0.98 -10.78 -16.20
CA VAL A 14 -1.25 -9.37 -16.49
C VAL A 14 -0.77 -9.02 -17.89
N GLN A 15 -1.60 -8.26 -18.61
CA GLN A 15 -1.28 -7.77 -19.94
C GLN A 15 -0.49 -6.46 -19.85
N VAL A 16 0.74 -6.48 -20.34
CA VAL A 16 1.64 -5.32 -20.32
C VAL A 16 1.94 -4.87 -21.74
N PRO A 17 1.72 -3.59 -22.09
CA PRO A 17 2.19 -3.05 -23.36
C PRO A 17 3.72 -3.02 -23.36
N CYS A 18 4.35 -3.77 -24.27
CA CYS A 18 5.77 -3.65 -24.54
C CYS A 18 6.00 -2.50 -25.52
N SER A 19 6.71 -1.48 -25.06
CA SER A 19 7.21 -0.42 -25.91
C SER A 19 8.68 -0.14 -25.63
N THR A 20 9.37 0.37 -26.64
CA THR A 20 10.78 0.79 -26.56
C THR A 20 10.93 2.31 -26.43
N ARG A 21 9.82 3.03 -26.21
CA ARG A 21 9.79 4.47 -25.95
C ARG A 21 8.80 4.77 -24.83
N ARG A 22 9.20 5.62 -23.89
CA ARG A 22 8.41 5.92 -22.70
C ARG A 22 7.09 6.64 -23.02
N GLU A 23 7.08 7.51 -24.04
CA GLU A 23 5.89 8.28 -24.43
C GLU A 23 4.94 7.51 -25.36
N SER A 24 5.29 6.27 -25.72
CA SER A 24 4.54 5.51 -26.70
C SER A 24 3.30 4.89 -26.05
N THR A 25 2.14 5.31 -26.55
CA THR A 25 0.84 4.75 -26.17
C THR A 25 0.47 3.50 -26.98
N SER A 26 1.36 3.05 -27.86
CA SER A 26 1.17 1.89 -28.73
C SER A 26 2.32 0.90 -28.59
N GLY A 27 1.99 -0.38 -28.52
CA GLY A 27 2.97 -1.43 -28.32
C GLY A 27 2.33 -2.79 -28.52
N LYS A 28 3.16 -3.81 -28.73
CA LYS A 28 2.66 -5.18 -28.68
C LYS A 28 2.32 -5.48 -27.21
N VAL A 29 1.13 -5.99 -26.95
CA VAL A 29 0.74 -6.41 -25.61
C VAL A 29 1.25 -7.82 -25.38
N HIS A 30 1.81 -8.06 -24.19
CA HIS A 30 2.36 -9.34 -23.78
C HIS A 30 1.78 -9.77 -22.45
N ASP A 31 1.54 -11.07 -22.32
CA ASP A 31 1.21 -11.67 -21.05
C ASP A 31 2.48 -11.77 -20.21
N VAL A 32 2.43 -11.20 -19.00
CA VAL A 32 3.44 -11.33 -17.96
C VAL A 32 2.81 -12.11 -16.82
N VAL A 33 3.51 -13.13 -16.33
CA VAL A 33 3.03 -13.95 -15.21
C VAL A 33 3.73 -13.47 -13.94
N LEU A 34 2.95 -13.04 -12.95
CA LEU A 34 3.40 -12.86 -11.57
C LEU A 34 3.15 -14.15 -10.81
N ASN A 35 4.22 -14.85 -10.42
CA ASN A 35 4.13 -16.12 -9.70
C ASN A 35 3.77 -15.89 -8.21
N PRO A 36 3.30 -16.92 -7.49
CA PRO A 36 2.99 -16.89 -6.06
C PRO A 36 4.08 -16.31 -5.14
N ASP A 37 5.35 -16.49 -5.51
CA ASP A 37 6.52 -16.01 -4.78
C ASP A 37 6.93 -14.57 -5.16
N TRP A 38 6.11 -13.87 -5.94
CA TRP A 38 6.36 -12.55 -6.52
C TRP A 38 7.48 -12.49 -7.57
N SER A 39 7.93 -13.65 -8.08
CA SER A 39 8.80 -13.67 -9.26
C SER A 39 7.99 -13.39 -10.53
N LEU A 40 8.66 -12.86 -11.55
CA LEU A 40 8.06 -12.52 -12.84
C LEU A 40 8.56 -13.47 -13.93
N THR A 41 7.63 -13.97 -14.72
CA THR A 41 7.92 -14.64 -15.99
C THR A 41 7.45 -13.74 -17.12
N THR A 42 8.38 -13.28 -17.95
CA THR A 42 8.10 -12.48 -19.15
C THR A 42 8.40 -13.29 -20.41
N PRO A 43 7.77 -13.01 -21.56
CA PRO A 43 8.03 -13.73 -22.80
C PRO A 43 9.32 -13.26 -23.51
N HIS A 44 10.04 -12.29 -22.93
CA HIS A 44 11.25 -11.72 -23.50
C HIS A 44 12.50 -12.24 -22.80
N ASP A 45 13.61 -12.22 -23.53
CA ASP A 45 14.92 -12.44 -22.94
C ASP A 45 15.30 -11.21 -22.09
N ALA A 46 15.13 -11.34 -20.77
CA ALA A 46 15.45 -10.29 -19.81
C ALA A 46 16.92 -9.83 -19.89
N ALA A 47 17.84 -10.71 -20.28
CA ALA A 47 19.25 -10.35 -20.45
C ALA A 47 19.43 -9.45 -21.68
N ALA A 48 18.76 -9.75 -22.79
CA ALA A 48 18.78 -8.91 -23.97
C ALA A 48 18.17 -7.52 -23.71
N GLU A 49 17.04 -7.46 -22.98
CA GLU A 49 16.42 -6.18 -22.59
C GLU A 49 17.34 -5.36 -21.67
N ALA A 50 17.99 -5.99 -20.70
CA ALA A 50 18.93 -5.33 -19.81
C ALA A 50 20.13 -4.75 -20.57
N VAL A 51 20.66 -5.46 -21.57
CA VAL A 51 21.72 -4.93 -22.46
C VAL A 51 21.22 -3.73 -23.25
N ALA A 52 20.01 -3.80 -23.82
CA ALA A 52 19.43 -2.67 -24.57
C ALA A 52 19.26 -1.42 -23.69
N VAL A 53 18.78 -1.58 -22.45
CA VAL A 53 18.67 -0.49 -21.47
C VAL A 53 20.04 0.07 -21.09
N ALA A 54 21.03 -0.80 -20.84
CA ALA A 54 22.40 -0.37 -20.53
C ALA A 54 23.05 0.43 -21.67
N LEU A 55 22.64 0.21 -22.92
CA LEU A 55 23.07 0.97 -24.10
C LEU A 55 22.25 2.26 -24.33
N GLY A 56 21.42 2.66 -23.37
CA GLY A 56 20.59 3.88 -23.44
C GLY A 56 19.22 3.67 -24.10
N GLY A 57 18.83 2.42 -24.36
CA GLY A 57 17.47 2.07 -24.73
C GLY A 57 16.51 2.13 -23.54
N TRP A 58 15.23 1.86 -23.81
CA TRP A 58 14.19 1.72 -22.79
C TRP A 58 13.29 0.56 -23.16
N SER A 59 12.81 -0.20 -22.17
CA SER A 59 11.71 -1.15 -22.35
C SER A 59 10.78 -1.15 -21.14
N SER A 60 9.47 -1.14 -21.37
CA SER A 60 8.48 -1.19 -20.28
C SER A 60 8.56 -2.49 -19.48
N CYS A 61 8.88 -3.62 -20.12
CA CYS A 61 9.05 -4.91 -19.45
C CYS A 61 10.23 -4.92 -18.46
N HIS A 62 11.30 -4.16 -18.74
CA HIS A 62 12.44 -4.04 -17.83
C HIS A 62 12.13 -3.23 -16.56
N GLU A 63 11.14 -2.32 -16.61
CA GLU A 63 10.67 -1.58 -15.43
C GLU A 63 9.70 -2.39 -14.55
N PHE A 64 9.14 -3.47 -15.07
CA PHE A 64 8.11 -4.26 -14.38
C PHE A 64 8.55 -4.87 -13.02
N PRO A 65 9.81 -5.29 -12.82
CA PRO A 65 10.31 -5.67 -11.49
C PRO A 65 10.16 -4.55 -10.45
N ASN A 66 10.31 -3.28 -10.83
CA ASN A 66 10.09 -2.15 -9.93
C ASN A 66 8.61 -1.98 -9.60
N VAL A 67 7.72 -2.17 -10.59
CA VAL A 67 6.26 -2.19 -10.38
C VAL A 67 5.89 -3.25 -9.33
N VAL A 68 6.46 -4.45 -9.43
CA VAL A 68 6.24 -5.52 -8.45
C VAL A 68 6.66 -5.09 -7.05
N GLN A 69 7.86 -4.52 -6.88
CA GLN A 69 8.29 -4.05 -5.56
C GLN A 69 7.41 -2.90 -5.04
N ALA A 70 6.97 -2.00 -5.93
CA ALA A 70 6.07 -0.91 -5.59
C ALA A 70 4.71 -1.42 -5.12
N VAL A 71 4.12 -2.42 -5.80
CA VAL A 71 2.86 -3.06 -5.38
C VAL A 71 3.03 -3.74 -4.03
N ARG A 72 4.12 -4.50 -3.81
CA ARG A 72 4.37 -5.15 -2.51
C ARG A 72 4.45 -4.13 -1.38
N TYR A 73 5.14 -3.02 -1.61
CA TYR A 73 5.25 -1.92 -0.65
C TYR A 73 3.90 -1.23 -0.40
N PHE A 74 3.17 -0.90 -1.48
CA PHE A 74 1.84 -0.31 -1.41
C PHE A 74 0.87 -1.19 -0.61
N ILE A 75 0.86 -2.50 -0.88
CA ILE A 75 0.06 -3.48 -0.14
C ILE A 75 0.51 -3.56 1.32
N ALA A 76 1.82 -3.62 1.59
CA ALA A 76 2.35 -3.68 2.94
C ALA A 76 1.96 -2.45 3.78
N LEU A 77 1.98 -1.26 3.19
CA LEU A 77 1.46 -0.04 3.82
C LEU A 77 -0.04 -0.16 4.08
N ASN A 78 -0.84 -0.49 3.06
CA ASN A 78 -2.30 -0.56 3.15
C ASN A 78 -2.82 -1.66 4.09
N LEU A 79 -2.08 -2.76 4.24
CA LEU A 79 -2.31 -3.79 5.25
C LEU A 79 -1.71 -3.45 6.63
N ARG A 80 -1.11 -2.26 6.78
CA ARG A 80 -0.50 -1.76 8.04
C ARG A 80 0.63 -2.66 8.57
N ARG A 81 1.26 -3.43 7.69
CA ARG A 81 2.45 -4.26 7.96
C ARG A 81 3.73 -3.43 7.89
N GLU A 82 3.66 -2.30 7.20
CA GLU A 82 4.70 -1.28 7.16
C GLU A 82 4.16 0.08 7.58
N TRP A 83 5.07 0.90 8.09
CA TRP A 83 4.82 2.27 8.53
C TRP A 83 5.80 3.18 7.82
N PHE A 84 5.29 4.29 7.28
CA PHE A 84 6.12 5.33 6.70
C PHE A 84 6.13 6.54 7.65
N PRO A 85 7.30 6.98 8.15
CA PRO A 85 7.36 8.14 9.03
C PRO A 85 7.02 9.42 8.27
N LEU A 86 6.16 10.24 8.85
CA LEU A 86 5.91 11.61 8.39
C LEU A 86 6.71 12.58 9.25
N VAL A 87 7.09 13.72 8.68
CA VAL A 87 7.82 14.77 9.40
C VAL A 87 6.98 16.04 9.41
N HIS A 88 6.71 16.57 10.59
CA HIS A 88 6.15 17.91 10.73
C HIS A 88 7.30 18.92 10.69
N ASP A 89 7.33 19.77 9.65
CA ASP A 89 8.41 20.71 9.42
C ASP A 89 8.22 22.04 10.20
N TYR A 90 9.26 22.88 10.18
CA TYR A 90 9.29 24.14 10.94
C TYR A 90 8.31 25.20 10.41
N VAL A 91 7.75 25.02 9.20
CA VAL A 91 6.75 25.91 8.61
C VAL A 91 5.33 25.39 8.82
N GLY A 92 5.16 24.38 9.67
CA GLY A 92 3.85 23.82 10.04
C GLY A 92 3.25 22.97 8.93
N ARG A 93 4.06 22.34 8.08
CA ARG A 93 3.61 21.42 7.03
C ARG A 93 4.08 20.01 7.31
N TRP A 94 3.32 19.05 6.78
CA TRP A 94 3.63 17.64 6.88
C TRP A 94 4.37 17.16 5.65
N SER A 95 5.48 16.46 5.83
CA SER A 95 6.31 15.95 4.74
C SER A 95 6.30 14.42 4.69
N ALA A 96 6.14 13.91 3.46
CA ALA A 96 6.28 12.49 3.12
C ALA A 96 7.64 12.19 2.45
N GLY A 97 8.68 12.94 2.82
CA GLY A 97 10.00 12.88 2.20
C GLY A 97 10.26 14.06 1.25
N VAL A 98 11.34 13.95 0.47
CA VAL A 98 11.85 15.07 -0.34
C VAL A 98 10.83 15.50 -1.39
N GLY A 99 10.40 16.76 -1.32
CA GLY A 99 9.57 17.42 -2.34
C GLY A 99 8.06 17.28 -2.16
N HIS A 100 7.58 16.56 -1.14
CA HIS A 100 6.15 16.38 -0.87
C HIS A 100 5.78 16.98 0.48
N HIS A 101 5.03 18.08 0.44
CA HIS A 101 4.56 18.79 1.61
C HIS A 101 3.04 18.96 1.56
N PHE A 102 2.38 18.76 2.69
CA PHE A 102 0.94 18.76 2.83
C PHE A 102 0.53 19.72 3.96
N PRO A 103 -0.67 20.32 3.86
CA PRO A 103 -1.17 21.23 4.89
C PRO A 103 -1.53 20.51 6.19
N ASP A 104 -1.86 19.21 6.14
CA ASP A 104 -2.31 18.43 7.28
C ASP A 104 -1.78 16.99 7.25
N VAL A 105 -1.76 16.36 8.42
CA VAL A 105 -1.22 15.01 8.63
C VAL A 105 -2.04 13.94 7.91
N TYR A 106 -3.35 14.13 7.82
CA TYR A 106 -4.23 13.16 7.19
C TYR A 106 -3.93 13.09 5.68
N THR A 107 -3.85 14.22 4.98
CA THR A 107 -3.48 14.27 3.56
C THR A 107 -2.10 13.66 3.31
N ALA A 108 -1.12 13.94 4.17
CA ALA A 108 0.22 13.33 4.07
C ALA A 108 0.19 11.80 4.26
N SER A 109 -0.57 11.32 5.25
CA SER A 109 -0.72 9.89 5.54
C SER A 109 -1.48 9.14 4.43
N ALA A 110 -2.49 9.76 3.83
CA ALA A 110 -3.20 9.23 2.68
C ALA A 110 -2.29 9.17 1.44
N PHE A 111 -1.48 10.21 1.20
CA PHE A 111 -0.53 10.22 0.10
C PHE A 111 0.46 9.07 0.16
N VAL A 112 1.06 8.79 1.33
CA VAL A 112 2.04 7.69 1.43
C VAL A 112 1.43 6.32 1.12
N ARG A 113 0.11 6.20 1.20
CA ARG A 113 -0.67 4.99 0.89
C ARG A 113 -1.19 4.93 -0.54
N SER A 114 -0.88 5.92 -1.38
CA SER A 114 -1.28 5.99 -2.78
C SER A 114 -0.35 5.22 -3.70
N TYR A 115 -0.83 4.93 -4.92
CA TYR A 115 0.02 4.41 -6.00
C TYR A 115 1.15 5.36 -6.36
N ASP A 116 0.92 6.68 -6.31
CA ASP A 116 1.91 7.69 -6.67
C ASP A 116 3.13 7.69 -5.74
N HIS A 117 2.90 7.50 -4.44
CA HIS A 117 4.02 7.39 -3.50
C HIS A 117 4.84 6.12 -3.73
N ALA A 118 4.18 4.98 -3.97
CA ALA A 118 4.86 3.73 -4.28
C ALA A 118 5.64 3.81 -5.60
N ALA A 119 5.05 4.42 -6.64
CA ALA A 119 5.67 4.71 -7.93
C ALA A 119 6.95 5.53 -7.76
N GLN A 120 6.89 6.63 -7.00
CA GLN A 120 8.05 7.47 -6.77
C GLN A 120 9.16 6.71 -6.05
N ARG A 121 8.83 5.93 -5.03
CA ARG A 121 9.81 5.19 -4.22
C ARG A 121 10.60 4.17 -5.04
N TYR A 122 9.95 3.48 -5.96
CA TYR A 122 10.55 2.41 -6.75
C TYR A 122 10.83 2.80 -8.20
N ASN A 123 10.63 4.07 -8.58
CA ASN A 123 10.76 4.54 -9.96
C ASN A 123 9.96 3.65 -10.94
N ALA A 124 8.67 3.51 -10.64
CA ALA A 124 7.70 2.72 -11.40
C ALA A 124 6.56 3.62 -11.89
N GLU A 125 5.81 3.16 -12.90
CA GLU A 125 4.67 3.91 -13.42
C GLU A 125 3.41 3.65 -12.54
N PRO A 126 2.68 4.69 -12.07
CA PRO A 126 1.54 4.54 -11.15
C PRO A 126 0.37 3.70 -11.69
N THR A 127 0.01 3.84 -12.96
CA THR A 127 -1.04 3.06 -13.64
C THR A 127 -0.72 1.57 -13.66
N GLN A 128 0.54 1.17 -13.87
CA GLN A 128 0.98 -0.23 -13.83
C GLN A 128 0.88 -0.79 -12.41
N ILE A 129 1.20 0.02 -11.39
CA ILE A 129 1.00 -0.36 -9.99
C ILE A 129 -0.48 -0.54 -9.73
N ALA A 130 -1.34 0.38 -10.18
CA ALA A 130 -2.78 0.27 -10.01
C ALA A 130 -3.32 -1.01 -10.67
N ILE A 131 -2.96 -1.29 -11.93
CA ILE A 131 -3.36 -2.51 -12.64
C ILE A 131 -2.93 -3.77 -11.89
N LEU A 132 -1.66 -3.84 -11.48
CA LEU A 132 -1.14 -5.04 -10.84
C LEU A 132 -1.66 -5.22 -9.41
N ALA A 133 -1.73 -4.14 -8.63
CA ALA A 133 -2.41 -4.15 -7.34
C ALA A 133 -3.88 -4.58 -7.53
N GLU A 134 -4.54 -4.12 -8.59
CA GLU A 134 -5.88 -4.56 -8.93
C GLU A 134 -6.02 -6.03 -9.25
N ALA A 135 -5.10 -6.57 -10.04
CA ALA A 135 -5.09 -7.99 -10.36
C ALA A 135 -4.81 -8.89 -9.15
N THR A 136 -4.07 -8.39 -8.14
CA THR A 136 -3.80 -9.16 -6.90
C THR A 136 -4.99 -9.23 -5.96
N GLU A 137 -6.07 -8.48 -6.22
CA GLU A 137 -7.28 -8.43 -5.39
C GLU A 137 -6.99 -8.22 -3.89
N TRP A 138 -5.85 -7.64 -3.52
CA TRP A 138 -5.44 -7.55 -2.11
C TRP A 138 -6.44 -6.78 -1.23
N TRP A 139 -7.29 -5.93 -1.81
CA TRP A 139 -8.37 -5.25 -1.08
C TRP A 139 -9.55 -6.16 -0.73
N THR A 140 -9.71 -7.33 -1.34
CA THR A 140 -10.78 -8.26 -0.93
C THR A 140 -10.46 -8.84 0.45
N ALA A 141 -9.19 -8.84 0.85
CA ALA A 141 -8.76 -9.04 2.23
C ALA A 141 -8.84 -7.79 3.12
N THR A 142 -9.33 -6.66 2.58
CA THR A 142 -9.59 -5.42 3.31
C THR A 142 -11.07 -5.24 3.64
N ASP A 143 -11.82 -6.33 3.83
CA ASP A 143 -13.07 -6.23 4.57
C ASP A 143 -12.80 -5.40 5.83
N ARG A 144 -13.50 -4.27 5.96
CA ARG A 144 -13.38 -3.42 7.14
C ARG A 144 -13.66 -4.36 8.31
N PRO A 145 -12.70 -4.52 9.25
CA PRO A 145 -12.88 -5.53 10.27
C PRO A 145 -14.22 -5.36 10.97
N GLU A 146 -14.87 -6.43 11.45
CA GLU A 146 -16.06 -6.26 12.29
C GLU A 146 -15.77 -5.36 13.51
N THR A 147 -14.49 -5.25 13.90
CA THR A 147 -14.01 -4.28 14.89
C THR A 147 -14.15 -2.81 14.48
N PHE A 148 -14.39 -2.47 13.21
CA PHE A 148 -14.78 -1.11 12.81
C PHE A 148 -16.09 -0.69 13.48
N ASP A 149 -17.02 -1.63 13.67
CA ASP A 149 -18.37 -1.34 14.15
C ASP A 149 -18.35 -1.05 15.66
N ARG A 150 -17.47 -1.69 16.43
CA ARG A 150 -17.31 -1.39 17.87
C ARG A 150 -16.73 -0.01 18.17
N TRP A 151 -15.98 0.58 17.23
CA TRP A 151 -15.40 1.92 17.39
C TRP A 151 -16.30 3.01 16.81
N ARG A 152 -17.34 2.64 16.06
CA ARG A 152 -18.30 3.57 15.45
C ARG A 152 -19.07 4.40 16.47
N ASP A 153 -19.25 3.88 17.70
CA ASP A 153 -19.93 4.59 18.78
C ASP A 153 -18.97 5.45 19.63
N GLN A 154 -17.65 5.26 19.49
CA GLN A 154 -16.61 5.96 20.27
C GLN A 154 -15.93 7.10 19.50
N LEU A 155 -16.20 7.18 18.20
CA LEU A 155 -15.76 8.23 17.29
C LEU A 155 -16.97 8.67 16.46
N ALA A 156 -17.01 9.91 15.99
CA ALA A 156 -18.12 10.32 15.16
C ALA A 156 -18.14 9.48 13.86
N CYS A 157 -19.34 9.16 13.36
CA CYS A 157 -19.50 8.42 12.11
C CYS A 157 -18.72 9.09 10.97
N GLY A 158 -17.79 8.36 10.34
CA GLY A 158 -16.88 8.88 9.31
C GLY A 158 -15.44 9.12 9.78
N GLU A 159 -15.21 9.29 11.07
CA GLU A 159 -13.87 9.51 11.63
C GLU A 159 -13.01 8.24 11.63
N VAL A 160 -13.62 7.08 11.87
CA VAL A 160 -12.94 5.78 11.78
C VAL A 160 -12.40 5.52 10.37
N GLY A 161 -13.12 5.99 9.35
CA GLY A 161 -12.69 5.92 7.95
C GLY A 161 -11.39 6.70 7.71
N LYS A 162 -11.31 7.93 8.24
CA LYS A 162 -10.10 8.75 8.18
C LYS A 162 -8.91 8.08 8.87
N LEU A 163 -9.10 7.50 10.05
CA LEU A 163 -8.04 6.76 10.76
C LEU A 163 -7.52 5.60 9.92
N TRP A 164 -8.44 4.84 9.32
CA TRP A 164 -8.07 3.72 8.46
C TRP A 164 -7.30 4.18 7.23
N GLU A 165 -7.78 5.19 6.52
CA GLU A 165 -7.09 5.78 5.37
C GLU A 165 -5.71 6.34 5.74
N ALA A 166 -5.58 6.87 6.96
CA ALA A 166 -4.29 7.30 7.53
C ALA A 166 -3.39 6.15 7.99
N GLY A 167 -3.87 4.91 7.94
CA GLY A 167 -3.07 3.74 8.33
C GLY A 167 -3.12 3.36 9.79
N ILE A 168 -4.01 3.97 10.55
CA ILE A 168 -4.19 3.69 11.96
C ILE A 168 -5.30 2.65 12.08
N HIS A 169 -4.95 1.50 12.66
CA HIS A 169 -5.96 0.50 12.97
C HIS A 169 -6.83 1.02 14.12
N PRO A 170 -8.18 0.93 14.05
CA PRO A 170 -9.05 1.41 15.12
C PRO A 170 -8.69 0.84 16.52
N ASP A 171 -8.20 -0.39 16.57
CA ASP A 171 -7.77 -1.03 17.83
C ASP A 171 -6.54 -0.39 18.48
N SER A 172 -5.80 0.42 17.73
CA SER A 172 -4.69 1.21 18.25
C SER A 172 -5.15 2.45 19.01
N ILE A 173 -6.41 2.90 18.82
CA ILE A 173 -6.93 4.16 19.41
C ILE A 173 -6.78 4.20 20.94
N PRO A 174 -7.20 3.18 21.72
CA PRO A 174 -7.05 3.25 23.18
C PRO A 174 -5.61 3.39 23.64
N ARG A 175 -4.69 2.73 22.92
CA ARG A 175 -3.27 2.75 23.27
C ARG A 175 -2.64 4.08 22.90
N ILE A 176 -2.99 4.66 21.73
CA ILE A 176 -2.58 6.02 21.34
C ILE A 176 -3.09 7.03 22.39
N ARG A 177 -4.36 6.93 22.81
CA ARG A 177 -4.94 7.78 23.87
C ARG A 177 -4.20 7.65 25.20
N ALA A 178 -3.97 6.41 25.64
CA ALA A 178 -3.25 6.14 26.88
C ALA A 178 -1.81 6.68 26.84
N TRP A 179 -1.14 6.56 25.69
CA TRP A 179 0.21 7.07 25.50
C TRP A 179 0.28 8.60 25.57
N ALA A 180 -0.69 9.28 24.95
CA ALA A 180 -0.78 10.74 24.96
C ALA A 180 -1.16 11.33 26.33
N GLY A 181 -1.45 10.49 27.34
CA GLY A 181 -1.96 10.94 28.63
C GLY A 181 -3.28 11.70 28.51
N ALA A 182 -4.00 11.52 27.41
CA ALA A 182 -5.27 12.17 27.19
C ALA A 182 -6.32 11.50 28.08
N ASP A 183 -6.86 12.26 29.04
CA ASP A 183 -8.11 11.89 29.69
C ASP A 183 -9.17 11.62 28.62
N HIS A 184 -10.13 10.74 28.91
CA HIS A 184 -11.16 10.22 27.98
C HIS A 184 -12.07 11.28 27.31
N ALA A 185 -11.73 12.57 27.35
CA ALA A 185 -12.33 13.60 26.53
C ALA A 185 -12.29 13.23 25.03
N GLU A 186 -13.31 13.68 24.31
CA GLU A 186 -13.52 13.37 22.89
C GLU A 186 -12.37 13.89 22.03
N ILE A 187 -11.38 13.02 21.77
CA ILE A 187 -10.36 13.25 20.75
C ILE A 187 -10.91 12.86 19.38
N ASN A 188 -10.82 13.78 18.42
CA ASN A 188 -11.26 13.55 17.05
C ASN A 188 -10.22 12.73 16.26
N ALA A 189 -10.58 12.26 15.06
CA ALA A 189 -9.66 11.43 14.27
C ALA A 189 -8.36 12.14 13.89
N GLU A 190 -8.40 13.43 13.59
CA GLU A 190 -7.23 14.19 13.16
C GLU A 190 -6.19 14.31 14.27
N GLN A 191 -6.63 14.56 15.50
CA GLN A 191 -5.78 14.59 16.68
C GLN A 191 -5.16 13.22 16.97
N VAL A 192 -5.91 12.12 16.78
CA VAL A 192 -5.34 10.76 16.90
C VAL A 192 -4.27 10.51 15.83
N ILE A 193 -4.49 10.97 14.59
CA ILE A 193 -3.51 10.84 13.51
C ILE A 193 -2.25 11.64 13.82
N GLU A 194 -2.42 12.90 14.26
CA GLU A 194 -1.30 13.76 14.64
C GLU A 194 -0.44 13.12 15.72
N LEU A 195 -1.05 12.69 16.84
CA LEU A 195 -0.34 11.99 17.93
C LEU A 195 0.40 10.75 17.43
N ALA A 196 -0.21 9.98 16.54
CA ALA A 196 0.41 8.76 16.01
C ALA A 196 1.63 9.05 15.12
N TYR A 197 1.70 10.21 14.48
CA TYR A 197 2.79 10.57 13.58
C TYR A 197 3.82 11.53 14.20
N THR A 198 3.50 12.22 15.31
CA THR A 198 4.47 13.05 16.06
C THR A 198 5.17 12.29 17.18
N ASP A 199 4.41 11.54 17.98
CA ASP A 199 4.88 11.10 19.31
C ASP A 199 5.24 9.61 19.35
N LEU A 200 4.86 8.86 18.31
CA LEU A 200 5.14 7.43 18.21
C LEU A 200 6.23 7.18 17.18
N THR A 201 7.25 6.42 17.60
CA THR A 201 8.25 5.93 16.65
C THR A 201 7.65 4.82 15.78
N PRO A 202 8.24 4.52 14.61
CA PRO A 202 7.84 3.35 13.83
C PRO A 202 7.89 2.04 14.62
N SER A 203 8.71 1.95 15.67
CA SER A 203 8.75 0.80 16.56
C SER A 203 7.56 0.75 17.51
N ASP A 204 7.14 1.89 18.06
CA ASP A 204 5.96 1.97 18.91
C ASP A 204 4.70 1.60 18.12
N ILE A 205 4.55 2.14 16.91
CA ILE A 205 3.45 1.78 16.01
C ILE A 205 3.45 0.28 15.69
N ARG A 206 4.62 -0.33 15.45
CA ARG A 206 4.72 -1.78 15.23
C ARG A 206 4.32 -2.59 16.46
N LEU A 207 4.66 -2.13 17.66
CA LEU A 207 4.24 -2.77 18.91
C LEU A 207 2.73 -2.61 19.14
N LEU A 208 2.18 -1.46 18.75
CA LEU A 208 0.75 -1.22 18.80
C LEU A 208 -0.02 -2.20 17.90
N THR A 209 0.51 -2.53 16.74
CA THR A 209 -0.11 -3.45 15.78
C THR A 209 0.20 -4.93 16.02
N SER A 210 1.34 -5.29 16.63
CA SER A 210 1.72 -6.69 16.89
C SER A 210 1.00 -7.33 18.08
N ASP A 211 0.59 -6.52 19.05
CA ASP A 211 -0.05 -6.94 20.30
C ASP A 211 -1.58 -6.93 20.24
N VAL A 212 -2.17 -6.53 19.10
CA VAL A 212 -3.59 -6.77 18.81
C VAL A 212 -3.73 -8.27 18.56
N GLY A 213 -3.70 -9.02 19.67
CA GLY A 213 -3.39 -10.44 19.69
C GLY A 213 -4.22 -11.21 18.68
N SER A 214 -3.56 -11.98 17.83
CA SER A 214 -4.16 -13.13 17.15
C SER A 214 -5.54 -12.86 16.53
N VAL A 215 -5.76 -11.69 15.92
CA VAL A 215 -6.92 -11.49 15.04
C VAL A 215 -6.54 -11.98 13.64
N CYS A 216 -6.31 -13.28 13.59
CA CYS A 216 -6.09 -14.11 12.41
C CYS A 216 -4.83 -13.73 11.62
N ASP A 217 -4.07 -14.73 11.18
CA ASP A 217 -2.95 -14.50 10.28
C ASP A 217 -3.49 -13.66 9.10
N ALA A 218 -2.78 -12.66 8.58
CA ALA A 218 -3.36 -11.98 7.41
C ALA A 218 -3.51 -12.96 6.23
N ALA A 219 -2.85 -14.13 6.27
CA ALA A 219 -3.17 -15.30 5.45
C ALA A 219 -4.59 -15.88 5.68
N ASP A 220 -5.10 -15.91 6.91
CA ASP A 220 -6.49 -16.29 7.23
C ASP A 220 -7.51 -15.24 6.75
N TRP A 221 -7.13 -13.96 6.68
CA TRP A 221 -7.95 -12.87 6.10
C TRP A 221 -7.98 -12.87 4.57
N LEU A 222 -6.90 -13.33 3.94
CA LEU A 222 -6.79 -13.44 2.48
C LEU A 222 -7.59 -14.63 1.93
N GLY A 223 -8.08 -15.54 2.79
CA GLY A 223 -8.76 -16.78 2.44
C GLY A 223 -10.29 -16.73 2.35
N GLY A 224 -10.92 -15.57 2.09
CA GLY A 224 -12.38 -15.42 2.04
C GLY A 224 -12.85 -14.67 0.80
N GLY A 225 -13.25 -15.39 -0.25
CA GLY A 225 -13.65 -14.78 -1.52
C GLY A 225 -14.97 -13.98 -1.46
N VAL A 226 -14.98 -12.80 -2.08
CA VAL A 226 -16.17 -12.23 -2.74
C VAL A 226 -15.74 -11.45 -4.00
N HIS A 227 -16.15 -11.97 -5.16
CA HIS A 227 -15.98 -11.36 -6.47
C HIS A 227 -16.80 -10.07 -6.63
N ARG A 228 -16.14 -8.99 -7.07
CA ARG A 228 -16.77 -7.94 -7.90
C ARG A 228 -15.77 -7.49 -8.96
N SER A 229 -16.02 -7.86 -10.23
CA SER A 229 -15.22 -7.42 -11.37
C SER A 229 -15.52 -5.95 -11.72
N ARG A 230 -14.49 -5.18 -12.06
CA ARG A 230 -14.62 -3.89 -12.75
C ARG A 230 -14.45 -4.10 -14.27
N PRO A 231 -15.24 -3.43 -15.13
CA PRO A 231 -15.39 -3.79 -16.55
C PRO A 231 -14.21 -3.45 -17.47
N TRP A 232 -13.12 -2.84 -16.99
CA TRP A 232 -12.00 -2.38 -17.84
C TRP A 232 -10.66 -3.10 -17.59
N LEU A 233 -10.58 -4.05 -16.66
CA LEU A 233 -9.42 -4.93 -16.51
C LEU A 233 -9.76 -6.34 -17.03
N GLN A 234 -9.08 -6.77 -18.09
CA GLN A 234 -9.06 -8.19 -18.46
C GLN A 234 -7.96 -8.88 -17.66
N VAL A 235 -8.31 -9.37 -16.46
CA VAL A 235 -7.47 -10.32 -15.72
C VAL A 235 -7.91 -11.72 -16.15
N THR A 236 -7.05 -12.46 -16.84
CA THR A 236 -7.27 -13.87 -17.16
C THR A 236 -6.59 -14.71 -16.08
N ARG A 237 -7.38 -15.51 -15.35
CA ARG A 237 -6.89 -16.55 -14.43
C ARG A 237 -6.69 -17.85 -15.19
#